data_AF-A0A940MF13-F1
#
_entry.id   AF-A0A940MF13-F1
#
_cell.length_a   1.000
_cell.length_b   1.000
_cell.length_c   1.000
_cell.angle_alpha   90.00
_cell.angle_beta   90.00
_cell.angle_gamma   90.00
#
_symmetry.space_group_name_H-M   'P 1'
#
loop_
_entity.id
_entity.type
_entity.pdbx_description
1 polymer ?
#
loop_
_entity_poly.entity_id
_entity_poly.type
_entity_poly.pdbx_seq_one_letter_code
_entity_poly.pdbx_strand_id
1 'polypeptide(L)' 'MEITRTPSLMTRALLDIDHAACRLHDGAPDEAADIATGAFDALPGSYRHGLTRTRALSVYRSLPSATPGRAALADALRAA' A
#
# COMPACT_ATOMS: atom_id res chain seq x y z
N MET A 1 15.21 1.98 26.25
CA MET A 1 13.89 1.32 26.23
C MET A 1 13.31 1.54 24.85
N GLU A 2 13.47 0.55 23.96
CA GLU A 2 13.29 0.71 22.51
C GLU A 2 12.30 -0.35 22.00
N ILE A 3 11.06 -0.31 22.50
CA ILE A 3 10.05 -1.35 22.21
C ILE A 3 8.84 -0.80 21.42
N THR A 4 8.71 0.52 21.21
CA THR A 4 7.48 1.11 20.64
C THR A 4 7.55 1.57 19.18
N ARG A 5 8.71 1.60 18.51
CA ARG A 5 8.80 2.13 17.14
C ARG A 5 8.46 1.11 16.05
N THR A 6 8.99 -0.10 16.14
CA THR A 6 8.91 -1.10 15.06
C THR A 6 7.51 -1.70 14.83
N PRO A 7 6.71 -2.04 15.86
CA PRO A 7 5.36 -2.56 15.66
C PRO A 7 4.40 -1.54 15.02
N SER A 8 4.67 -0.24 15.22
CA SER A 8 3.81 0.83 14.69
C SER A 8 3.89 0.99 13.18
N LEU A 9 4.99 0.56 12.54
CA LEU A 9 5.19 0.73 11.09
C LEU A 9 4.29 -0.17 10.27
N MET A 10 4.23 -1.47 10.60
CA MET A 10 3.35 -2.41 9.90
C MET A 10 1.89 -2.01 10.06
N THR A 11 1.47 -1.67 11.29
CA THR A 11 0.09 -1.25 11.55
C THR A 11 -0.27 0.04 10.82
N ARG A 12 0.61 1.06 10.81
CA ARG A 12 0.37 2.30 10.06
C ARG A 12 0.27 2.04 8.55
N ALA A 13 1.18 1.27 7.98
CA ALA A 13 1.13 0.95 6.57
C ALA A 13 -0.17 0.19 6.20
N LEU A 14 -0.65 -0.71 7.07
CA LEU A 14 -1.93 -1.38 6.85
C LEU A 14 -3.11 -0.39 6.87
N LEU A 15 -3.12 0.54 7.83
CA LEU A 15 -4.14 1.59 7.89
C LEU A 15 -4.11 2.50 6.64
N ASP A 16 -2.92 2.86 6.17
CA ASP A 16 -2.75 3.70 4.99
C ASP A 16 -3.17 2.95 3.71
N ILE A 17 -2.85 1.65 3.58
CA ILE A 17 -3.32 0.82 2.45
C ILE A 17 -4.85 0.64 2.49
N ASP A 18 -5.44 0.44 3.66
CA ASP A 18 -6.89 0.36 3.80
C ASP A 18 -7.55 1.73 3.51
N HIS A 19 -6.89 2.84 3.86
CA HIS A 19 -7.32 4.18 3.47
C HIS A 19 -7.26 4.39 1.95
N ALA A 20 -6.23 3.88 1.27
CA ALA A 20 -6.18 3.87 -0.19
C ALA A 20 -7.37 3.11 -0.81
N ALA A 21 -7.79 1.99 -0.21
CA ALA A 21 -8.99 1.28 -0.65
C ALA A 21 -10.27 2.12 -0.49
N CYS A 22 -10.40 2.89 0.59
CA CYS A 22 -11.49 3.85 0.75
C CYS A 22 -11.42 4.95 -0.33
N ARG A 23 -10.25 5.51 -0.61
CA ARG A 23 -10.09 6.53 -1.66
C ARG A 23 -10.48 6.02 -3.04
N LEU A 24 -10.11 4.79 -3.35
CA LEU A 24 -10.53 4.14 -4.58
C LEU A 24 -12.05 3.99 -4.65
N HIS A 25 -12.69 3.58 -3.53
CA HIS A 25 -14.14 3.50 -3.44
C HIS A 25 -14.82 4.87 -3.63
N ASP A 26 -14.21 5.94 -3.09
CA ASP A 26 -14.69 7.32 -3.19
C ASP A 26 -14.44 7.95 -4.57
N GLY A 27 -13.89 7.20 -5.53
CA GLY A 27 -13.65 7.67 -6.90
C GLY A 27 -12.35 8.44 -7.10
N ALA A 28 -11.38 8.30 -6.19
CA ALA A 28 -10.03 8.89 -6.27
C ALA A 28 -8.96 7.80 -6.52
N PRO A 29 -8.92 7.17 -7.71
CA PRO A 29 -8.02 6.06 -7.99
C PRO A 29 -6.53 6.46 -8.02
N ASP A 30 -6.23 7.68 -8.45
CA ASP A 30 -4.85 8.19 -8.54
C ASP A 30 -4.27 8.41 -7.13
N GLU A 31 -5.04 9.07 -6.25
CA GLU A 31 -4.70 9.25 -4.83
C GLU A 31 -4.55 7.89 -4.13
N ALA A 32 -5.44 6.94 -4.42
CA ALA A 32 -5.34 5.58 -3.88
C ALA A 32 -4.05 4.88 -4.31
N ALA A 33 -3.65 5.00 -5.58
CA ALA A 33 -2.41 4.40 -6.07
C ALA A 33 -1.18 5.01 -5.39
N ASP A 34 -1.15 6.32 -5.21
CA ASP A 34 -0.04 7.03 -4.56
C ASP A 34 0.08 6.66 -3.07
N ILE A 35 -1.04 6.68 -2.33
CA ILE A 35 -1.06 6.29 -0.90
C ILE A 35 -0.59 4.85 -0.74
N ALA A 36 -1.14 3.92 -1.52
CA ALA A 36 -0.78 2.51 -1.42
C ALA A 36 0.69 2.25 -1.76
N THR A 37 1.22 2.93 -2.77
CA THR A 37 2.64 2.82 -3.16
C THR A 37 3.54 3.33 -2.04
N GLY A 38 3.29 4.54 -1.55
CA GLY A 38 4.10 5.14 -0.48
C GLY A 38 4.07 4.33 0.82
N ALA A 39 2.88 3.86 1.22
CA ALA A 39 2.73 3.04 2.42
C ALA A 39 3.45 1.69 2.28
N PHE A 40 3.36 1.05 1.12
CA PHE A 40 4.00 -0.25 0.90
C PHE A 40 5.52 -0.15 0.74
N ASP A 41 6.03 0.86 0.04
CA ASP A 41 7.48 1.05 -0.15
C ASP A 41 8.20 1.53 1.11
N ALA A 42 7.51 2.25 2.00
CA ALA A 42 8.07 2.65 3.29
C ALA A 42 8.30 1.47 4.25
N LEU A 43 7.72 0.29 3.97
CA LEU A 43 7.91 -0.89 4.80
C LEU A 43 9.30 -1.51 4.59
N PRO A 44 9.99 -1.90 5.69
CA PRO A 44 11.11 -2.83 5.60
C PRO A 44 10.75 -4.08 4.79
N GLY A 45 11.72 -4.64 4.05
CA GLY A 45 11.48 -5.83 3.22
C GLY A 45 10.83 -7.00 3.98
N SER A 46 11.20 -7.20 5.25
CA SER A 46 10.60 -8.20 6.15
C SER A 46 9.12 -7.98 6.49
N TYR A 47 8.54 -6.84 6.09
CA TYR A 47 7.12 -6.53 6.25
C TYR A 47 6.41 -6.32 4.92
N ARG A 48 7.07 -6.45 3.76
CA ARG A 48 6.46 -6.33 2.42
C ARG A 48 5.86 -7.65 1.90
N HIS A 49 5.48 -8.54 2.81
CA HIS A 49 4.89 -9.85 2.50
C HIS A 49 3.68 -10.15 3.39
N GLY A 50 2.97 -11.25 3.11
CA GLY A 50 1.81 -11.65 3.91
C GLY A 50 0.66 -10.66 3.80
N LEU A 51 0.20 -10.12 4.94
CA LEU A 51 -1.00 -9.29 5.01
C LEU A 51 -0.85 -7.95 4.27
N THR A 52 0.26 -7.24 4.47
CA THR A 52 0.53 -5.94 3.81
C THR A 52 0.53 -6.08 2.29
N ARG A 53 1.21 -7.12 1.77
CA ARG A 53 1.22 -7.43 0.33
C ARG A 53 -0.16 -7.80 -0.18
N THR A 54 -0.91 -8.61 0.57
CA THR A 54 -2.28 -8.99 0.19
C THR A 54 -3.19 -7.78 0.07
N ARG A 55 -3.10 -6.84 1.02
CA ARG A 55 -3.88 -5.60 1.01
C ARG A 55 -3.49 -4.68 -0.15
N ALA A 56 -2.18 -4.44 -0.35
CA ALA A 56 -1.69 -3.62 -1.46
C ALA A 56 -2.05 -4.23 -2.84
N LEU A 57 -1.97 -5.55 -2.98
CA LEU A 57 -2.37 -6.26 -4.20
C LEU A 57 -3.88 -6.15 -4.46
N SER A 58 -4.69 -6.13 -3.40
CA SER A 58 -6.13 -5.91 -3.53
C SER A 58 -6.42 -4.53 -4.11
N VAL A 59 -5.77 -3.48 -3.58
CA VAL A 59 -5.87 -2.12 -4.15
C VAL A 59 -5.44 -2.12 -5.61
N TYR A 60 -4.27 -2.66 -5.94
CA TYR A 60 -3.76 -2.73 -7.31
C TYR A 60 -4.73 -3.40 -8.31
N ARG A 61 -5.37 -4.50 -7.88
CA ARG A 61 -6.32 -5.25 -8.72
C ARG A 61 -7.64 -4.49 -8.93
N SER A 62 -8.02 -3.65 -7.98
CA SER A 62 -9.23 -2.83 -8.07
C SER A 62 -9.00 -1.52 -8.83
N LEU A 63 -7.75 -1.08 -9.04
CA LEU A 63 -7.45 0.11 -9.83
C LEU A 63 -7.83 -0.08 -11.31
N PRO A 64 -8.50 0.91 -11.94
CA PRO A 64 -8.64 0.96 -13.39
C PRO A 64 -7.29 0.85 -14.11
N SER A 65 -7.27 0.19 -15.26
CA SER A 65 -6.01 -0.11 -15.98
C SER A 65 -5.21 1.14 -16.37
N ALA A 66 -5.91 2.25 -16.64
CA ALA A 66 -5.33 3.52 -17.08
C ALA A 66 -5.02 4.50 -15.92
N THR A 67 -5.17 4.09 -14.65
CA THR A 67 -4.92 4.95 -13.49
C THR A 67 -3.43 5.37 -13.40
N PRO A 68 -3.14 6.68 -13.37
CA PRO A 68 -1.85 7.20 -12.92
C PRO A 68 -1.40 6.58 -11.59
N GLY A 69 -0.10 6.26 -11.46
CA GLY A 69 0.44 5.62 -10.26
C GLY A 69 0.23 4.10 -10.16
N ARG A 70 -0.66 3.50 -10.96
CA ARG A 70 -0.88 2.03 -10.96
C ARG A 70 0.38 1.23 -11.31
N ALA A 71 1.21 1.74 -12.23
CA ALA A 71 2.48 1.12 -12.59
C ALA A 71 3.49 1.14 -11.43
N ALA A 72 3.57 2.26 -10.70
CA ALA A 72 4.45 2.38 -9.54
C ALA A 72 4.07 1.38 -8.45
N LEU A 73 2.77 1.23 -8.16
CA LEU A 73 2.29 0.21 -7.22
C LEU A 73 2.62 -1.22 -7.69
N ALA A 74 2.52 -1.49 -9.00
CA ALA A 74 2.88 -2.78 -9.57
C ALA A 74 4.37 -3.09 -9.37
N ASP A 75 5.23 -2.09 -9.55
CA ASP A 75 6.68 -2.24 -9.40
C ASP A 75 7.07 -2.42 -7.94
N ALA A 76 6.47 -1.66 -7.02
CA ALA A 76 6.63 -1.85 -5.57
C ALA A 76 6.25 -3.28 -5.14
N LEU A 77 5.14 -3.80 -5.67
CA LEU A 77 4.70 -5.19 -5.43
C LEU A 77 5.66 -6.23 -6.03
N ARG A 78 6.39 -5.93 -7.11
CA ARG A 78 7.39 -6.85 -7.69
C ARG A 78 8.72 -6.83 -6.95
N ALA A 79 9.09 -5.69 -6.39
CA ALA A 79 10.34 -5.49 -5.65
C ALA A 79 10.31 -6.06 -4.21
N ALA A 80 9.13 -6.48 -3.76
CA ALA A 80 8.84 -7.01 -2.43
C ALA A 80 8.93 -8.54 -2.34
#